data_AF-A0A2A7WYV9-F1
#
_entry.id   AF-A0A2A7WYV9-F1
#
_cell.length_a   1.000
_cell.length_b   1.000
_cell.length_c   1.000
_cell.angle_alpha   90.00
_cell.angle_beta   90.00
_cell.angle_gamma   90.00
#
_symmetry.space_group_name_H-M   'P 1'
#
loop_
_entity.id
_entity.type
_entity.pdbx_description
1 polymer ?
#
loop_
_entity_poly.entity_id
_entity_poly.type
_entity_poly.pdbx_seq_one_letter_code
_entity_poly.pdbx_strand_id
1 'polypeptide(L)'
;MIKNDGIKPSRKYATGTIHETASGKFKVLDRYLQDGVIMIKLQWLKSDIIEENKEVNVSASIYKFQKNNGVNDNTALSQPLEVQLLHDIKSSLDQLFEVLDLRTELLNHALEKIDENRSKIDENRETLKSQQKMIEEQNRRINTIVDKLIEKM
;
A
#
# COMPACT_ATOMS: atom_id res chain seq x y z
N MET A 1 46.55 12.66 -16.85
CA MET A 1 45.24 11.96 -16.76
C MET A 1 45.48 10.62 -16.08
N ILE A 2 45.20 10.52 -14.79
CA ILE A 2 45.28 9.24 -14.07
C ILE A 2 44.00 8.49 -14.43
N LYS A 3 44.13 7.34 -15.09
CA LYS A 3 43.00 6.53 -15.53
C LYS A 3 42.31 5.92 -14.31
N ASN A 4 40.98 6.07 -14.23
CA ASN A 4 40.10 5.46 -13.24
C ASN A 4 39.88 3.95 -13.52
N ASP A 5 40.93 3.24 -13.94
CA ASP A 5 40.85 1.85 -14.36
C ASP A 5 40.68 0.96 -13.11
N GLY A 6 39.41 0.70 -12.76
CA GLY A 6 39.04 -0.31 -11.76
C GLY A 6 38.07 0.11 -10.66
N ILE A 7 37.67 1.38 -10.57
CA ILE A 7 36.71 1.83 -9.53
C ILE A 7 35.34 2.17 -10.12
N LYS A 8 34.28 1.60 -9.53
CA LYS A 8 32.90 1.98 -9.85
C LYS A 8 32.67 3.48 -9.56
N PRO A 9 31.88 4.19 -10.39
CA PRO A 9 31.54 5.59 -10.14
C PRO A 9 30.82 5.72 -8.80
N SER A 10 31.26 6.67 -7.96
CA SER A 10 30.61 6.97 -6.68
C SER A 10 29.68 8.16 -6.84
N ARG A 11 28.38 7.96 -6.58
CA ARG A 11 27.40 9.05 -6.53
C ARG A 11 27.68 10.00 -5.37
N LYS A 12 28.22 9.48 -4.26
CA LYS A 12 28.52 10.25 -3.04
C LYS A 12 29.76 11.13 -3.21
N TYR A 13 30.78 10.62 -3.89
CA TYR A 13 32.06 11.31 -4.09
C TYR A 13 32.33 11.64 -5.56
N ALA A 14 31.28 12.05 -6.28
CA ALA A 14 31.45 12.56 -7.64
C ALA A 14 32.24 13.87 -7.62
N THR A 15 33.06 14.08 -8.64
CA THR A 15 33.81 15.32 -8.83
C THR A 15 32.87 16.52 -8.78
N GLY A 16 33.20 17.50 -7.94
CA GLY A 16 32.40 18.70 -7.72
C GLY A 16 31.40 18.63 -6.56
N THR A 17 31.17 17.46 -5.96
CA THR A 17 30.31 17.34 -4.76
C THR A 17 30.94 18.04 -3.55
N ILE A 18 30.09 18.63 -2.70
CA ILE A 18 30.50 19.36 -1.50
C ILE A 18 30.03 18.57 -0.27
N HIS A 19 30.93 18.39 0.69
CA HIS A 19 30.66 17.66 1.94
C HIS A 19 31.11 18.50 3.13
N GLU A 20 30.56 18.19 4.30
CA GLU A 20 30.86 18.91 5.53
C GLU A 20 31.31 17.95 6.64
N THR A 21 32.31 18.38 7.39
CA THR A 21 32.91 17.67 8.52
C THR A 21 33.18 18.64 9.66
N ALA A 22 33.62 18.13 10.81
CA ALA A 22 34.02 18.97 11.94
C ALA A 22 35.14 19.98 11.59
N SER A 23 35.97 19.66 10.60
CA SER A 23 37.07 20.52 10.14
C SER A 23 36.61 21.58 9.13
N GLY A 24 35.39 21.48 8.60
CA GLY A 24 34.81 22.42 7.64
C GLY A 24 34.18 21.75 6.41
N LYS A 25 33.88 22.58 5.41
CA LYS A 25 33.35 22.15 4.11
C LYS A 25 34.47 21.92 3.11
N PHE A 26 34.36 20.85 2.33
CA PHE A 26 35.30 20.56 1.26
C PHE A 26 34.58 20.15 -0.02
N LYS A 27 35.25 20.36 -1.16
CA LYS A 27 34.82 19.95 -2.49
C LYS A 27 35.66 18.78 -2.98
N VAL A 28 35.03 17.75 -3.54
CA VAL A 28 35.73 16.62 -4.15
C VAL A 28 36.29 17.04 -5.50
N LEU A 29 37.61 16.94 -5.67
CA LEU A 29 38.31 17.23 -6.92
C LEU A 29 38.51 15.97 -7.76
N ASP A 30 38.93 14.88 -7.13
CA ASP A 30 39.17 13.63 -7.83
C ASP A 30 39.03 12.43 -6.89
N ARG A 31 38.79 11.26 -7.48
CA ARG A 31 38.70 9.98 -6.78
C ARG A 31 39.37 8.91 -7.62
N TYR A 32 40.44 8.35 -7.08
CA TYR A 32 41.32 7.45 -7.82
C TYR A 32 41.77 6.27 -6.95
N LEU A 33 42.30 5.22 -7.59
CA LEU A 33 42.84 4.04 -6.92
C LEU A 33 44.35 4.21 -6.77
N GLN A 34 44.87 4.04 -5.56
CA GLN A 34 46.30 4.01 -5.28
C GLN A 34 46.61 2.85 -4.35
N ASP A 35 47.49 1.95 -4.78
CA ASP A 35 47.92 0.78 -4.00
C ASP A 35 46.75 -0.07 -3.47
N GLY A 36 45.70 -0.21 -4.27
CA GLY A 36 44.48 -0.96 -3.92
C GLY A 36 43.54 -0.24 -2.95
N VAL A 37 43.86 1.00 -2.54
CA VAL A 37 43.04 1.84 -1.66
C VAL A 37 42.43 2.98 -2.46
N ILE A 38 41.14 3.24 -2.20
CA ILE A 38 40.45 4.35 -2.86
C ILE A 38 40.79 5.65 -2.14
N MET A 39 41.41 6.56 -2.88
CA MET A 39 41.83 7.87 -2.43
C MET A 39 40.87 8.93 -2.96
N ILE A 40 40.68 9.99 -2.18
CA ILE A 40 39.91 11.17 -2.54
C ILE A 40 40.82 12.38 -2.42
N LYS A 41 40.90 13.15 -3.51
CA LYS A 41 41.47 14.49 -3.52
C LYS A 41 40.36 15.49 -3.23
N LEU A 42 40.53 16.27 -2.17
CA LEU A 42 39.55 17.25 -1.72
C LEU A 42 40.18 18.64 -1.56
N GLN A 43 39.37 19.67 -1.75
CA GLN A 43 39.74 21.07 -1.54
C GLN A 43 38.89 21.64 -0.41
N TRP A 44 39.53 22.09 0.66
CA TRP A 44 38.86 22.77 1.76
C TRP A 44 38.39 24.16 1.34
N LEU A 45 37.09 24.43 1.37
CA LEU A 45 36.52 25.68 0.85
C LEU A 45 36.91 26.92 1.67
N LYS A 46 37.31 26.73 2.94
CA LYS A 46 37.70 27.84 3.83
C LYS A 46 39.16 28.27 3.65
N SER A 47 40.04 27.32 3.34
CA SER A 47 41.50 27.53 3.31
C SER A 47 42.11 27.35 1.92
N ASP A 48 41.33 26.90 0.93
CA ASP A 48 41.78 26.49 -0.40
C ASP A 48 42.92 25.45 -0.41
N ILE A 49 43.14 24.78 0.73
CA ILE A 49 44.12 23.71 0.86
C ILE A 49 43.58 22.46 0.19
N ILE A 50 44.41 21.86 -0.66
CA ILE A 50 44.15 20.58 -1.29
C ILE A 50 44.77 19.47 -0.45
N GLU A 51 43.98 18.48 -0.08
CA GLU A 51 44.39 17.32 0.69
C GLU A 51 43.99 16.04 -0.04
N GLU A 52 44.80 15.01 0.10
CA GLU A 52 44.52 13.67 -0.41
C GLU A 52 44.39 12.71 0.77
N ASN A 53 43.24 12.02 0.86
CA ASN A 53 42.93 11.17 1.99
C ASN A 53 42.16 9.91 1.55
N LYS A 54 42.19 8.86 2.37
CA LYS A 54 41.47 7.61 2.09
C LYS A 54 39.97 7.87 2.13
N GLU A 55 39.22 7.34 1.16
CA GLU A 55 37.75 7.47 1.12
C GLU A 55 37.12 6.99 2.44
N VAL A 56 37.65 5.93 3.04
CA VAL A 56 37.19 5.37 4.32
C VAL A 56 37.35 6.39 5.46
N ASN A 57 38.46 7.11 5.51
CA ASN A 57 38.71 8.14 6.52
C ASN A 57 37.77 9.33 6.35
N VAL A 58 37.63 9.81 5.11
CA VAL A 58 36.71 10.91 4.76
C VAL A 58 35.27 10.54 5.11
N SER A 59 34.85 9.31 4.79
CA SER A 59 33.53 8.76 5.14
C SER A 59 33.30 8.75 6.64
N ALA A 60 34.28 8.27 7.41
CA ALA A 60 34.20 8.23 8.87
C ALA A 60 34.12 9.63 9.49
N SER A 61 34.87 10.60 8.97
CA SER A 61 34.82 12.00 9.42
C SER A 61 33.46 12.66 9.16
N ILE A 62 32.87 12.45 7.98
CA ILE A 62 31.51 12.92 7.67
C ILE A 62 30.49 12.27 8.61
N TYR A 63 30.56 10.95 8.78
CA TYR A 63 29.64 10.21 9.63
C TYR A 63 29.69 10.69 11.09
N LYS A 64 30.89 10.88 11.65
CA LYS A 64 31.08 11.40 13.01
C LYS A 64 30.49 12.81 13.17
N PHE A 65 30.71 13.68 12.17
CA PHE A 65 30.15 15.03 12.17
C PHE A 65 28.63 15.03 12.10
N GLN A 66 28.04 14.26 11.19
CA GLN A 66 26.59 14.13 11.05
C GLN A 66 25.94 13.52 12.31
N LYS A 67 26.59 12.53 12.94
CA LYS A 67 26.14 11.95 14.20
C LYS A 67 26.14 12.99 15.33
N ASN A 68 27.20 13.78 15.45
CA ASN A 68 27.30 14.80 16.49
C ASN A 68 26.32 15.97 16.31
N ASN A 69 25.89 16.25 15.07
CA ASN A 69 24.92 17.30 14.76
C ASN A 69 23.46 16.81 14.75
N GLY A 70 23.18 15.58 15.20
CA GLY A 70 21.82 15.02 15.23
C GLY A 70 21.23 14.76 13.84
N VAL A 71 22.06 14.75 12.78
CA VAL A 71 21.63 14.50 11.40
C VAL A 71 21.59 12.98 11.10
N ASN A 72 22.22 12.16 11.94
CA ASN A 72 22.25 10.70 11.81
C ASN A 72 21.50 9.98 12.93
N ASP A 73 20.18 10.16 13.01
CA ASP A 73 19.33 9.28 13.83
C ASP A 73 19.02 7.93 13.16
N ASN A 74 19.55 7.61 11.98
CA ASN A 74 19.16 6.39 11.25
C ASN A 74 20.28 5.72 10.45
N THR A 75 21.36 5.20 11.07
CA THR A 75 22.23 4.25 10.34
C THR A 75 23.14 3.32 11.16
N ALA A 76 22.81 3.00 12.42
CA ALA A 76 23.61 1.99 13.14
C ALA A 76 22.86 0.92 13.93
N LEU A 77 21.55 1.04 14.21
CA LEU A 77 20.78 -0.01 14.91
C LEU A 77 19.29 -0.10 14.52
N SER A 78 18.84 0.60 13.48
CA SER A 78 17.45 0.44 13.02
C SER A 78 17.35 -0.83 12.20
N GLN A 79 16.41 -1.71 12.53
CA GLN A 79 15.98 -2.76 11.61
C GLN A 79 15.76 -2.11 10.23
N PRO A 80 16.15 -2.75 9.12
CA PRO A 80 16.13 -2.10 7.80
C PRO A 80 14.75 -1.50 7.58
N LEU A 81 14.65 -0.25 7.11
CA LEU A 81 13.35 0.36 6.76
C LEU A 81 12.48 -0.56 5.90
N GLU A 82 13.10 -1.45 5.12
CA GLU A 82 12.44 -2.52 4.37
C GLU A 82 11.67 -3.52 5.24
N VAL A 83 12.17 -3.90 6.42
CA VAL A 83 11.51 -4.85 7.34
C VAL A 83 10.29 -4.20 8.01
N GLN A 84 10.38 -2.92 8.39
CA GLN A 84 9.26 -2.22 8.98
C GLN A 84 8.17 -1.93 7.93
N LEU A 85 8.56 -1.51 6.72
CA LEU A 85 7.64 -1.36 5.60
C LEU A 85 6.95 -2.69 5.24
N LEU A 86 7.68 -3.80 5.23
CA LEU A 86 7.11 -5.14 5.00
C LEU A 86 6.13 -5.55 6.10
N HIS A 87 6.43 -5.22 7.35
CA HIS A 87 5.52 -5.48 8.47
C HIS A 87 4.23 -4.67 8.37
N ASP A 88 4.34 -3.39 8.02
CA ASP A 88 3.19 -2.50 7.84
C ASP A 88 2.33 -2.93 6.65
N ILE A 89 2.95 -3.35 5.53
CA ILE A 89 2.26 -3.92 4.37
C ILE A 89 1.55 -5.21 4.77
N LYS A 90 2.20 -6.10 5.51
CA LYS A 90 1.59 -7.35 5.97
C LYS A 90 0.37 -7.07 6.85
N SER A 91 0.52 -6.19 7.85
CA SER A 91 -0.57 -5.80 8.75
C SER A 91 -1.76 -5.20 7.97
N SER A 92 -1.48 -4.36 6.98
CA SER A 92 -2.51 -3.79 6.11
C SER A 92 -3.21 -4.85 5.27
N LEU A 93 -2.48 -5.85 4.76
CA LEU A 93 -3.04 -6.96 4.01
C LEU A 93 -3.90 -7.87 4.89
N ASP A 94 -3.45 -8.18 6.11
CA ASP A 94 -4.20 -9.00 7.07
C ASP A 94 -5.55 -8.32 7.40
N GLN A 95 -5.56 -7.00 7.63
CA GLN A 95 -6.79 -6.23 7.82
C GLN A 95 -7.71 -6.25 6.59
N LEU A 96 -7.14 -6.14 5.38
CA LEU A 96 -7.92 -6.23 4.15
C LEU A 96 -8.56 -7.61 3.98
N PHE A 97 -7.87 -8.68 4.35
CA PHE A 97 -8.42 -10.04 4.32
C PHE A 97 -9.56 -10.20 5.34
N GLU A 98 -9.40 -9.74 6.57
CA GLU A 98 -10.47 -9.76 7.58
C GLU A 98 -11.73 -9.02 7.08
N VAL A 99 -11.56 -7.85 6.44
CA VAL A 99 -12.67 -7.10 5.86
C VAL A 99 -13.33 -7.85 4.70
N LEU A 100 -12.55 -8.52 3.85
CA LEU A 100 -13.08 -9.33 2.76
C LEU A 100 -13.85 -10.55 3.26
N ASP A 101 -13.36 -11.22 4.29
CA ASP A 101 -14.04 -12.37 4.90
C ASP A 101 -15.38 -11.94 5.50
N LEU A 102 -15.40 -10.88 6.32
CA LEU A 102 -16.64 -10.33 6.87
C LEU A 102 -17.62 -9.93 5.77
N ARG A 103 -17.12 -9.29 4.70
CA ARG A 103 -17.97 -8.88 3.58
C ARG A 103 -18.54 -10.08 2.83
N THR A 104 -17.78 -11.16 2.72
CA THR A 104 -18.25 -12.42 2.10
C THR A 104 -19.34 -13.05 2.93
N GLU A 105 -19.20 -13.11 4.26
CA GLU A 105 -20.22 -13.60 5.17
C GLU A 105 -21.52 -12.79 5.08
N LEU A 106 -21.43 -11.46 5.08
CA LEU A 106 -22.59 -10.58 4.93
C LEU A 106 -23.32 -10.80 3.59
N LEU A 107 -22.55 -11.04 2.52
CA LEU A 107 -23.11 -11.27 1.19
C LEU A 107 -23.82 -12.63 1.12
N ASN A 108 -23.26 -13.66 1.73
CA ASN A 108 -23.89 -14.97 1.86
C ASN A 108 -25.19 -14.89 2.66
N HIS A 109 -25.18 -14.21 3.81
CA HIS A 109 -26.40 -14.00 4.60
C HIS A 109 -27.47 -13.20 3.84
N ALA A 110 -27.07 -12.19 3.04
CA ALA A 110 -28.00 -11.46 2.19
C ALA A 110 -28.62 -12.35 1.11
N LEU A 111 -27.84 -13.26 0.51
CA LEU A 111 -28.34 -14.24 -0.46
C LEU A 111 -29.35 -15.20 0.17
N GLU A 112 -29.06 -15.74 1.35
CA GLU A 112 -30.00 -16.59 2.10
C GLU A 112 -31.33 -15.86 2.37
N LYS A 113 -31.27 -14.58 2.76
CA LYS A 113 -32.48 -13.77 2.97
C LYS A 113 -33.25 -13.51 1.68
N ILE A 114 -32.58 -13.37 0.55
CA ILE A 114 -33.23 -13.23 -0.76
C ILE A 114 -33.96 -14.54 -1.12
N ASP A 115 -33.35 -15.69 -0.87
CA ASP A 115 -33.95 -16.98 -1.17
C ASP A 115 -35.14 -17.29 -0.25
N GLU A 116 -35.04 -16.99 1.05
CA GLU A 116 -36.19 -17.05 1.98
C GLU A 116 -37.36 -16.19 1.48
N ASN A 117 -37.06 -14.95 1.05
CA ASN A 117 -38.08 -14.05 0.56
C ASN A 117 -38.70 -14.53 -0.76
N ARG A 118 -37.92 -15.14 -1.64
CA ARG A 118 -38.43 -15.78 -2.87
C ARG A 118 -39.41 -16.89 -2.54
N SER A 119 -39.07 -17.78 -1.59
CA SER A 119 -39.98 -18.85 -1.15
C SER A 119 -41.31 -18.29 -0.65
N LYS A 120 -41.27 -17.25 0.20
CA LYS A 120 -42.48 -16.59 0.70
C LYS A 120 -43.31 -15.94 -0.41
N ILE A 121 -42.67 -15.36 -1.42
CA ILE A 121 -43.36 -14.80 -2.58
C ILE A 121 -44.08 -15.89 -3.36
N ASP A 122 -43.45 -17.04 -3.57
CA ASP A 122 -44.05 -18.16 -4.28
C ASP A 122 -45.25 -18.75 -3.51
N GLU A 123 -45.13 -18.93 -2.20
CA GLU A 123 -46.24 -19.35 -1.32
C GLU A 123 -47.42 -18.37 -1.37
N ASN A 124 -47.14 -17.08 -1.30
CA ASN A 124 -48.16 -16.03 -1.42
C ASN A 124 -48.81 -16.06 -2.80
N ARG A 125 -48.04 -16.34 -3.86
CA ARG A 125 -48.55 -16.43 -5.23
C ARG A 125 -49.52 -17.59 -5.40
N GLU A 126 -49.21 -18.75 -4.82
CA GLU A 126 -50.12 -19.90 -4.84
C GLU A 126 -51.38 -19.65 -4.01
N THR A 127 -51.25 -18.97 -2.87
CA THR A 127 -52.39 -18.56 -2.04
C THR A 127 -53.31 -17.62 -2.81
N LEU A 128 -52.77 -16.62 -3.50
CA LEU A 128 -53.53 -15.69 -4.33
C LEU A 128 -54.24 -16.40 -5.49
N LYS A 129 -53.57 -17.34 -6.16
CA LYS A 129 -54.20 -18.16 -7.22
C LYS A 129 -55.40 -18.94 -6.68
N SER A 130 -55.27 -19.54 -5.49
CA SER A 130 -56.36 -20.28 -4.84
C SER A 130 -57.55 -19.37 -4.51
N GLN A 131 -57.28 -18.20 -3.93
CA GLN A 131 -58.30 -17.20 -3.63
C GLN A 131 -59.01 -16.70 -4.90
N GLN A 132 -58.26 -16.47 -5.98
CA GLN A 132 -58.82 -16.04 -7.25
C GLN A 132 -59.78 -17.08 -7.83
N LYS A 133 -59.41 -18.37 -7.81
CA LYS A 133 -60.32 -19.47 -8.22
C LYS A 133 -61.59 -19.52 -7.38
N MET A 134 -61.47 -19.30 -6.07
CA MET A 134 -62.63 -19.27 -5.17
C MET A 134 -63.59 -18.12 -5.53
N ILE A 135 -63.06 -16.92 -5.80
CA ILE A 135 -63.85 -15.75 -6.20
C ILE A 135 -64.53 -16.01 -7.55
N GLU A 136 -63.83 -16.58 -8.52
CA GLU A 136 -64.40 -16.94 -9.83
C GLU A 136 -65.58 -17.91 -9.67
N GLU A 137 -65.43 -18.93 -8.81
CA GLU A 137 -66.49 -19.89 -8.50
C GLU A 137 -67.68 -19.25 -7.78
N GLN A 138 -67.43 -18.36 -6.81
CA GLN A 138 -68.49 -17.59 -6.13
C GLN A 138 -69.26 -16.71 -7.12
N ASN A 139 -68.56 -16.02 -8.02
CA ASN A 139 -69.18 -15.18 -9.06
C ASN A 139 -70.05 -16.00 -10.01
N ARG A 140 -69.60 -17.19 -10.43
CA ARG A 140 -70.42 -18.11 -11.25
C ARG A 140 -71.73 -18.49 -10.55
N ARG A 141 -71.66 -18.80 -9.26
CA ARG A 141 -72.85 -19.15 -8.46
C ARG A 141 -73.80 -17.96 -8.33
N ILE A 142 -73.28 -16.78 -8.06
CA ILE A 142 -74.08 -15.54 -7.99
C ILE A 142 -74.80 -15.31 -9.31
N ASN A 143 -74.09 -15.37 -10.44
CA ASN A 143 -74.70 -15.19 -11.77
C ASN A 143 -75.82 -16.22 -12.01
N THR A 144 -75.58 -17.50 -11.68
CA THR A 144 -76.61 -18.55 -11.82
C THR A 144 -77.85 -18.27 -10.95
N ILE A 145 -77.68 -17.73 -9.75
CA ILE A 145 -78.79 -17.37 -8.85
C ILE A 145 -79.56 -16.17 -9.43
N VAL A 146 -78.84 -15.15 -9.91
CA VAL A 146 -79.42 -13.96 -10.54
C VAL A 146 -80.24 -14.36 -11.76
N ASP A 147 -79.71 -15.19 -12.66
CA ASP A 147 -80.42 -15.66 -13.86
C ASP A 147 -81.73 -16.37 -13.49
N LYS A 148 -81.69 -17.27 -12.49
CA LYS A 148 -82.89 -17.98 -11.98
C LYS A 148 -83.92 -17.06 -11.33
N LEU A 149 -83.49 -15.95 -10.73
CA LEU A 149 -84.41 -14.96 -10.16
C LEU A 149 -85.09 -14.16 -11.26
N ILE A 150 -84.34 -13.79 -12.32
CA ILE A 150 -84.88 -13.10 -13.49
C ILE A 150 -85.92 -13.97 -14.20
N GLU A 151 -85.67 -15.27 -14.40
CA GLU A 151 -86.64 -16.20 -15.03
C GLU A 151 -87.95 -16.35 -14.24
N LYS A 152 -87.95 -16.07 -12.94
CA LYS A 152 -89.13 -16.17 -12.07
C LYS A 152 -89.95 -14.88 -11.97
N MET A 153 -89.43 -13.76 -12.47
CA MET A 153 -90.11 -12.47 -12.52
C MET A 153 -90.87 -12.30 -13.83
#